data_AF-A0A132A0H8-F1
#
_entry.id   AF-A0A132A0H8-F1
#
_cell.length_a   1.000
_cell.length_b   1.000
_cell.length_c   1.000
_cell.angle_alpha   90.00
_cell.angle_beta   90.00
_cell.angle_gamma   90.00
#
_symmetry.space_group_name_H-M   'P 1'
#
loop_
_entity.id
_entity.type
_entity.pdbx_description
1 polymer ?
#
loop_
_entity_poly.entity_id
_entity_poly.type
_entity_poly.pdbx_seq_one_letter_code
_entity_poly.pdbx_strand_id
1 'polypeptide(L)'
;MKAIILTNADIQLENPESVSKLRHTLIRALQDCVSIIRPQSAIDHLSQLFLCFPLLRQLDIVTRRLWLNILQEGSVPMQKLFVEMLESSIQG
;
A
#
# COMPACT_ATOMS: atom_id res chain seq x y z
N MET A 1 8.51 1.21 -3.97
CA MET A 1 7.06 1.51 -3.84
C MET A 1 6.34 0.62 -2.85
N LYS A 2 6.33 -0.72 -2.99
CA LYS A 2 5.61 -1.63 -2.07
C LYS A 2 5.93 -1.39 -0.59
N ALA A 3 7.21 -1.19 -0.26
CA ALA A 3 7.64 -0.86 1.11
C ALA A 3 7.04 0.47 1.62
N ILE A 4 6.97 1.50 0.78
CA ILE A 4 6.36 2.79 1.14
C ILE A 4 4.88 2.62 1.44
N ILE A 5 4.17 1.85 0.60
CA ILE A 5 2.74 1.52 0.80
C ILE A 5 2.54 0.80 2.13
N LEU A 6 3.38 -0.19 2.45
CA LEU A 6 3.32 -0.91 3.72
C LEU A 6 3.51 0.01 4.93
N THR A 7 4.48 0.92 4.87
CA THR A 7 4.72 1.92 5.94
C THR A 7 3.73 3.08 5.96
N ASN A 8 2.82 3.14 4.98
CA ASN A 8 1.75 4.13 4.89
C ASN A 8 0.37 3.48 5.08
N ALA A 9 0.32 2.31 5.70
CA ALA A 9 -0.93 1.70 6.09
C ALA A 9 -1.54 2.46 7.27
N ASP A 10 -2.84 2.75 7.19
CA ASP A 10 -3.63 3.38 8.25
C ASP A 10 -3.91 2.36 9.38
N ILE A 11 -2.86 1.91 10.07
CA ILE A 11 -2.94 0.92 11.14
C ILE A 11 -2.40 1.55 12.42
N GLN A 12 -3.09 1.34 13.54
CA GLN A 12 -2.57 1.73 14.85
C GLN A 12 -1.37 0.84 15.20
N LEU A 13 -0.21 1.46 15.33
CA LEU A 13 1.06 0.78 15.61
C LEU A 13 1.52 1.15 17.02
N GLU A 14 2.17 0.20 17.69
CA GLU A 14 2.79 0.45 19.00
C GLU A 14 3.89 1.52 18.94
N ASN A 15 4.58 1.63 17.78
CA ASN A 15 5.64 2.61 17.57
C ASN A 15 5.48 3.34 16.21
N PRO A 16 4.58 4.33 16.12
CA PRO A 16 4.35 5.07 14.88
C PRO A 16 5.56 5.90 14.46
N GLU A 17 6.40 6.34 15.41
CA GLU A 17 7.60 7.12 15.12
C GLU A 17 8.64 6.35 14.32
N SER A 18 8.90 5.09 14.69
CA SER A 18 9.88 4.25 14.01
C SER A 18 9.44 3.92 12.57
N VAL A 19 8.14 3.68 12.38
CA VAL A 19 7.58 3.46 11.04
C VAL A 19 7.61 4.73 10.21
N SER A 20 7.35 5.90 10.83
CA SER A 20 7.52 7.19 10.17
C SER A 20 8.97 7.42 9.73
N LYS A 21 9.95 7.17 10.60
CA LYS A 21 11.40 7.27 10.26
C LYS A 21 11.77 6.34 9.10
N LEU A 22 11.30 5.09 9.15
CA LEU A 22 11.51 4.13 8.06
C LEU A 22 10.91 4.62 6.74
N ARG A 23 9.69 5.15 6.76
CA ARG A 23 9.03 5.73 5.58
C ARG A 23 9.83 6.89 5.00
N HIS A 24 10.35 7.79 5.83
CA HIS A 24 11.23 8.88 5.38
C HIS A 24 12.49 8.34 4.70
N THR A 25 13.14 7.33 5.26
CA THR A 25 14.31 6.69 4.65
C THR A 25 13.97 6.05 3.30
N LEU A 26 12.83 5.37 3.20
CA LEU A 26 12.38 4.74 1.94
C LEU A 26 12.06 5.78 0.86
N ILE A 27 11.45 6.91 1.23
CA ILE A 27 11.17 8.03 0.31
C ILE A 27 12.48 8.65 -0.19
N ARG A 28 13.44 8.88 0.71
CA ARG A 28 14.76 9.42 0.33
C ARG A 28 15.51 8.47 -0.61
N ALA A 29 15.56 7.17 -0.29
CA ALA A 29 16.18 6.18 -1.16
C ALA A 29 15.52 6.15 -2.56
N LEU A 30 14.19 6.29 -2.63
CA LEU A 30 13.48 6.39 -3.91
C LEU A 30 13.83 7.66 -4.69
N GLN A 31 13.92 8.81 -4.01
CA GLN A 31 14.38 10.07 -4.59
C GLN A 31 15.78 9.95 -5.18
N ASP A 32 16.70 9.36 -4.42
CA ASP A 32 18.09 9.16 -4.84
C ASP A 32 18.15 8.23 -6.07
N CYS A 33 17.42 7.11 -6.05
CA CYS A 33 17.32 6.21 -7.19
C CYS A 33 16.77 6.91 -8.44
N VAL A 34 15.68 7.67 -8.33
CA VAL A 34 15.08 8.37 -9.46
C VAL A 34 16.03 9.44 -10.00
N SER A 35 16.75 10.14 -9.13
CA SER A 35 17.75 11.15 -9.51
C SER A 35 18.92 10.54 -10.30
N ILE A 36 19.32 9.32 -9.97
CA ILE A 36 20.37 8.59 -10.70
C ILE A 36 19.86 8.07 -12.04
N ILE A 37 18.66 7.48 -12.08
CA ILE A 37 18.12 6.84 -13.28
C ILE A 37 17.59 7.86 -14.29
N ARG A 38 17.01 8.98 -13.82
CA ARG A 38 16.35 10.00 -14.65
C ARG A 38 16.70 11.41 -14.18
N PRO A 39 17.97 11.84 -14.26
CA PRO A 39 18.45 13.09 -13.68
C PRO A 39 17.74 14.34 -14.25
N GLN A 40 17.39 14.33 -15.54
CA GLN A 40 16.80 15.50 -16.21
C GLN A 40 15.31 15.73 -15.89
N SER A 41 14.61 14.71 -15.38
CA SER A 41 13.16 14.72 -15.13
C SER A 41 12.82 14.06 -13.80
N ALA A 42 13.75 14.08 -12.84
CA ALA A 42 13.65 13.34 -11.59
C ALA A 42 12.42 13.75 -10.77
N ILE A 43 12.17 15.07 -10.67
CA ILE A 43 11.04 15.64 -9.92
C ILE A 43 9.71 15.24 -10.56
N ASP A 44 9.60 15.33 -11.88
CA ASP A 44 8.38 14.99 -12.62
C ASP A 44 8.04 13.51 -12.47
N HIS A 45 9.03 12.63 -12.64
CA HIS A 45 8.83 11.19 -12.50
C HIS A 45 8.50 10.78 -11.07
N LEU A 46 9.14 11.40 -10.08
CA LEU A 46 8.83 11.13 -8.68
C LEU A 46 7.40 11.58 -8.34
N SER A 47 6.98 12.74 -8.85
CA SER A 47 5.62 13.27 -8.66
C SER A 47 4.58 12.35 -9.30
N GLN A 48 4.80 11.92 -10.54
CA GLN A 48 3.95 10.93 -11.21
C GLN A 48 3.85 9.61 -10.42
N LEU A 49 4.96 9.16 -9.84
CA LEU A 49 4.99 7.95 -9.04
C LEU A 49 4.16 8.09 -7.75
N PHE A 50 4.23 9.25 -7.10
CA PHE A 50 3.45 9.54 -5.90
C PHE A 50 1.95 9.67 -6.21
N LEU A 51 1.57 10.18 -7.40
CA LEU A 51 0.17 10.20 -7.85
C LEU A 51 -0.43 8.80 -8.02
N CYS A 52 0.40 7.75 -8.16
CA CYS A 52 -0.10 6.38 -8.18
C CYS A 52 -0.54 5.86 -6.80
N PHE A 53 -0.05 6.43 -5.69
CA PHE A 53 -0.37 5.90 -4.36
C PHE A 53 -1.85 6.02 -3.97
N PRO A 54 -2.53 7.17 -4.18
CA PRO A 54 -3.98 7.27 -3.96
C PRO A 54 -4.78 6.27 -4.80
N LEU A 55 -4.40 6.07 -6.07
CA LEU A 55 -5.05 5.11 -6.96
C LEU A 55 -4.89 3.67 -6.46
N LEU A 56 -3.71 3.30 -5.98
CA LEU A 56 -3.45 1.98 -5.39
C LEU A 56 -4.27 1.76 -4.12
N ARG A 57 -4.44 2.79 -3.29
CA ARG A 57 -5.29 2.72 -2.09
C ARG A 57 -6.76 2.52 -2.45
N GLN A 58 -7.24 3.22 -3.48
CA GLN A 58 -8.61 3.05 -3.98
C GLN A 58 -8.83 1.64 -4.54
N LEU A 59 -7.87 1.12 -5.31
CA LEU A 59 -7.94 -0.22 -5.86
C LEU A 59 -7.99 -1.28 -4.75
N ASP A 60 -7.14 -1.16 -3.72
CA ASP A 60 -7.16 -2.05 -2.55
C ASP A 60 -8.55 -2.12 -1.90
N ILE A 61 -9.22 -0.97 -1.71
CA ILE A 61 -10.57 -0.89 -1.14
C ILE A 61 -11.60 -1.60 -2.04
N VAL A 62 -11.56 -1.34 -3.36
CA VAL A 62 -12.51 -1.94 -4.31
C VAL A 62 -12.29 -3.45 -4.42
N THR A 63 -11.04 -3.89 -4.49
CA THR A 63 -10.67 -5.31 -4.55
C THR A 63 -11.11 -6.02 -3.28
N ARG A 64 -10.90 -5.45 -2.08
CA ARG A 64 -11.40 -6.03 -0.82
C ARG A 64 -12.91 -6.18 -0.82
N ARG A 65 -13.65 -5.14 -1.22
CA ARG A 65 -15.12 -5.17 -1.30
C ARG A 65 -15.61 -6.29 -2.23
N LEU A 66 -14.98 -6.43 -3.40
CA LEU A 66 -15.29 -7.51 -4.33
C LEU A 66 -15.11 -8.88 -3.67
N TRP A 67 -13.95 -9.12 -3.03
CA TRP A 67 -13.66 -10.39 -2.39
C TRP A 67 -14.57 -10.69 -1.20
N LEU A 68 -14.97 -9.68 -0.43
CA LEU A 68 -15.94 -9.83 0.65
C LEU A 68 -17.32 -10.23 0.14
N ASN A 69 -17.77 -9.67 -0.99
CA ASN A 69 -19.03 -10.08 -1.61
C ASN A 69 -18.97 -11.54 -2.07
N ILE A 70 -17.88 -11.95 -2.74
CA ILE A 70 -17.68 -13.34 -3.19
C ILE A 70 -17.65 -14.30 -1.98
N LEU A 71 -17.02 -13.90 -0.88
CA LEU A 71 -17.00 -14.66 0.36
C LEU A 71 -18.40 -14.85 0.95
N GLN A 72 -19.22 -13.79 0.97
CA GLN A 72 -20.60 -13.84 1.46
C GLN A 72 -21.52 -14.70 0.58
N GLU A 73 -21.31 -14.68 -0.74
CA GLU A 73 -22.03 -15.52 -1.69
C GLU A 73 -21.70 -17.02 -1.55
N GLY A 74 -20.56 -17.37 -0.93
CA GLY A 74 -20.14 -18.76 -0.72
C GLY A 74 -19.87 -19.55 -2.01
N SER A 75 -19.81 -18.87 -3.15
CA SER A 75 -19.77 -19.50 -4.48
C SER A 75 -18.38 -20.01 -4.87
N VAL A 76 -17.32 -19.56 -4.19
CA VAL A 76 -15.93 -19.91 -4.48
C VAL A 76 -15.23 -20.41 -3.21
N PRO A 77 -14.62 -21.61 -3.20
CA PRO A 77 -13.83 -22.07 -2.07
C PRO A 77 -12.59 -21.19 -1.90
N MET A 78 -12.41 -20.61 -0.70
CA MET A 78 -11.26 -19.77 -0.35
C MET A 78 -10.36 -20.44 0.69
N GLN A 79 -9.06 -20.19 0.58
CA GLN A 79 -8.10 -20.65 1.59
C GLN A 79 -8.32 -19.94 2.93
N LYS A 80 -8.22 -20.67 4.04
CA LYS A 80 -8.47 -20.16 5.39
C LYS A 80 -7.71 -18.87 5.70
N LEU A 81 -6.40 -18.81 5.38
CA LEU A 81 -5.58 -17.61 5.57
C LEU A 81 -6.10 -16.40 4.76
N PHE A 82 -6.62 -16.63 3.57
CA PHE A 82 -7.17 -15.56 2.74
C PHE A 82 -8.46 -14.99 3.33
N VAL A 83 -9.33 -15.87 3.85
CA VAL A 83 -10.55 -15.47 4.57
C VAL A 83 -10.19 -14.65 5.81
N GLU A 84 -9.25 -15.14 6.63
CA GLU A 84 -8.78 -14.43 7.83
C GLU A 84 -8.24 -13.02 7.49
N MET A 85 -7.47 -12.88 6.39
CA MET A 85 -6.98 -11.58 5.92
C MET A 85 -8.09 -10.64 5.45
N LEU A 86 -9.15 -11.16 4.83
CA LEU A 86 -10.30 -10.36 4.40
C LEU A 86 -11.10 -9.87 5.62
N GLU A 87 -11.38 -10.74 6.57
CA GLU A 87 -12.14 -10.43 7.79
C GLU A 87 -11.39 -9.44 8.70
N SER A 88 -10.07 -9.62 8.85
CA SER A 88 -9.22 -8.71 9.63
C SER A 88 -9.24 -7.27 9.09
N SER A 89 -9.55 -7.09 7.81
CA SER A 89 -9.62 -5.76 7.21
C SER A 89 -10.93 -5.00 7.45
N ILE A 90 -11.92 -5.63 8.08
CA ILE A 90 -13.18 -5.00 8.50
C ILE A 90 -13.07 -4.42 9.92
N GLN A 91 -12.12 -4.91 10.73
CA GLN A 91 -11.96 -4.55 12.14
C GLN A 91 -10.96 -3.41 12.39
N GLY A 92 -10.33 -2.87 11.33
CA GLY A 92 -9.33 -1.79 11.39
C GLY A 92 -9.89 -0.41 11.13
#